data_AF-A0A7S4INZ3-F1
#
_entry.id   AF-A0A7S4INZ3-F1
#
_cell.length_a   1.000
_cell.length_b   1.000
_cell.length_c   1.000
_cell.angle_alpha   90.00
_cell.angle_beta   90.00
_cell.angle_gamma   90.00
#
_symmetry.space_group_name_H-M   'P 1'
#
loop_
_entity.id
_entity.type
_entity.pdbx_description
1 polymer ?
#
loop_
_entity_poly.entity_id
_entity_poly.type
_entity_poly.pdbx_seq_one_letter_code
_entity_poly.pdbx_strand_id
1 'polypeptide(L)'
;NLLLARDDLDVSLKDRYGTTGFHCACGTGDSDIVTELLARNDVDVTFTDHYNRTGFHYACMKGHTEIVKQLLDRDDVDVNLPDKEGLTAFNLACAQLYYSSPSEVAEIGGLICKRRSTHPSELMNSAPTYVDPKLMEEIQAIISSLRGKQQKSARK
;
A
#
# COMPACT_ATOMS: atom_id res chain seq x y z
N ASN A 1 14.14 1.13 -18.32
CA ASN A 1 15.37 0.67 -17.63
C ASN A 1 15.89 -0.61 -18.31
N LEU A 2 17.06 -0.63 -18.98
CA LEU A 2 17.54 -1.77 -19.81
C LEU A 2 17.79 -3.08 -19.03
N LEU A 3 18.02 -3.00 -17.72
CA LEU A 3 18.31 -4.17 -16.88
C LEU A 3 17.09 -5.07 -16.68
N LEU A 4 15.90 -4.48 -16.52
CA LEU A 4 14.64 -5.20 -16.28
C LEU A 4 14.07 -5.87 -17.54
N ALA A 5 14.63 -5.57 -18.72
CA ALA A 5 14.24 -6.17 -19.99
C ALA A 5 14.99 -7.48 -20.29
N ARG A 6 15.86 -7.93 -19.36
CA ARG A 6 16.61 -9.18 -19.53
C ARG A 6 15.82 -10.38 -19.00
N ASP A 7 15.77 -11.43 -19.80
CA ASP A 7 15.12 -12.70 -19.44
C ASP A 7 15.97 -13.57 -18.51
N ASP A 8 17.28 -13.29 -18.41
CA ASP A 8 18.21 -14.01 -17.53
C ASP A 8 18.29 -13.44 -16.10
N LEU A 9 17.56 -12.34 -15.83
CA LEU A 9 17.49 -11.75 -14.51
C LEU A 9 16.45 -12.48 -13.66
N ASP A 10 16.92 -13.17 -12.61
CA ASP A 10 16.04 -13.74 -11.58
C ASP A 10 15.55 -12.65 -10.61
N VAL A 11 14.34 -12.16 -10.85
CA VAL A 11 13.66 -11.16 -10.01
C VAL A 11 13.09 -11.74 -8.71
N SER A 12 13.11 -13.07 -8.54
CA SER A 12 12.59 -13.77 -7.36
C SER A 12 13.62 -13.87 -6.22
N LEU A 13 14.88 -13.52 -6.49
CA LEU A 13 15.96 -13.56 -5.51
C LEU A 13 15.62 -12.75 -4.25
N LYS A 14 15.90 -13.36 -3.10
CA LYS A 14 15.65 -12.79 -1.77
C LYS A 14 16.96 -12.48 -1.08
N ASP A 15 17.00 -11.34 -0.39
CA ASP A 15 18.09 -11.03 0.54
C ASP A 15 17.94 -11.81 1.87
N ARG A 16 18.83 -11.55 2.82
CA ARG A 16 18.81 -12.20 4.15
C ARG A 16 17.56 -11.92 4.99
N TYR A 17 16.74 -10.95 4.59
CA TYR A 17 15.47 -10.60 5.23
C TYR A 17 14.27 -11.13 4.45
N GLY A 18 14.48 -11.91 3.39
CA GLY A 18 13.41 -12.40 2.52
C GLY A 18 12.90 -11.35 1.52
N THR A 19 13.58 -10.21 1.43
CA THR A 19 13.18 -9.06 0.60
C THR A 19 13.57 -9.32 -0.85
N THR A 20 12.63 -9.12 -1.79
CA THR A 20 12.92 -9.17 -3.23
C THR A 20 13.19 -7.78 -3.81
N GLY A 21 13.66 -7.73 -5.06
CA GLY A 21 13.79 -6.45 -5.78
C GLY A 21 12.48 -5.66 -5.86
N PHE A 22 11.33 -6.35 -5.92
CA PHE A 22 10.01 -5.72 -5.92
C PHE A 22 9.68 -5.00 -4.60
N HIS A 23 9.99 -5.62 -3.46
CA HIS A 23 9.84 -4.95 -2.15
C HIS A 23 10.66 -3.67 -2.08
N CYS A 24 11.91 -3.73 -2.54
CA CYS A 24 12.81 -2.57 -2.58
C CYS A 24 12.23 -1.46 -3.45
N ALA A 25 11.79 -1.76 -4.68
CA ALA A 25 11.18 -0.78 -5.57
C ALA A 25 9.95 -0.10 -4.96
N CYS A 26 9.07 -0.89 -4.34
CA CYS A 26 7.91 -0.37 -3.62
C CYS A 26 8.29 0.51 -2.42
N GLY A 27 9.41 0.24 -1.75
CA GLY A 27 9.88 1.03 -0.60
C GLY A 27 10.62 2.31 -0.97
N THR A 28 11.33 2.34 -2.11
CA THR A 28 12.09 3.52 -2.57
C THR A 28 11.21 4.59 -3.21
N GLY A 29 10.03 4.23 -3.71
CA GLY A 29 9.09 5.17 -4.32
C GLY A 29 9.29 5.37 -5.82
N ASP A 30 10.09 4.52 -6.48
CA ASP A 30 10.31 4.58 -7.92
C ASP A 30 9.16 3.88 -8.67
N SER A 31 8.11 4.64 -8.98
CA SER A 31 6.91 4.14 -9.66
C SER A 31 7.17 3.60 -11.06
N ASP A 32 8.20 4.10 -11.75
CA ASP A 32 8.54 3.63 -13.09
C ASP A 32 9.14 2.22 -13.01
N ILE A 33 10.03 1.98 -12.06
CA ILE A 33 10.55 0.63 -11.79
C ILE A 33 9.43 -0.33 -11.38
N VAL A 34 8.50 0.09 -10.51
CA VAL A 34 7.36 -0.76 -10.14
C VAL A 34 6.52 -1.10 -11.37
N THR A 35 6.23 -0.12 -12.23
CA THR A 35 5.46 -0.34 -13.46
C THR A 35 6.12 -1.40 -14.35
N GLU A 36 7.42 -1.28 -14.57
CA GLU A 36 8.20 -2.23 -15.38
C GLU A 36 8.23 -3.63 -14.74
N LEU A 37 8.37 -3.72 -13.42
CA LEU A 37 8.31 -5.01 -12.71
C LEU A 37 6.92 -5.64 -12.78
N LEU A 38 5.85 -4.86 -12.66
CA LEU A 38 4.47 -5.35 -12.77
C LEU A 38 4.11 -5.85 -14.17
N ALA A 39 4.80 -5.38 -15.20
CA ALA A 39 4.64 -5.85 -16.58
C ALA A 39 5.31 -7.22 -16.85
N ARG A 40 6.16 -7.69 -15.93
CA ARG A 40 6.82 -8.99 -16.05
C ARG A 40 5.94 -10.12 -15.49
N ASN A 41 5.91 -11.24 -16.18
CA ASN A 41 5.13 -12.42 -15.78
C ASN A 41 5.78 -13.25 -14.66
N ASP A 42 7.07 -13.04 -14.38
CA ASP A 42 7.84 -13.77 -13.38
C ASP A 42 7.99 -13.01 -12.05
N VAL A 43 7.37 -11.83 -11.93
CA VAL A 43 7.30 -11.07 -10.68
C VAL A 43 6.07 -11.51 -9.88
N ASP A 44 6.31 -12.11 -8.73
CA ASP A 44 5.26 -12.40 -7.75
C ASP A 44 5.13 -11.23 -6.76
N VAL A 45 4.03 -10.49 -6.88
CA VAL A 45 3.72 -9.33 -6.02
C VAL A 45 3.23 -9.74 -4.63
N THR A 46 2.87 -11.02 -4.44
CA THR A 46 2.33 -11.58 -3.21
C THR A 46 3.40 -12.09 -2.27
N PHE A 47 4.64 -12.19 -2.74
CA PHE A 47 5.76 -12.62 -1.91
C PHE A 47 5.92 -11.74 -0.68
N THR A 48 6.19 -12.41 0.43
CA THR A 48 6.44 -11.80 1.71
C THR A 48 7.89 -11.92 2.13
N ASP A 49 8.38 -10.89 2.81
CA ASP A 49 9.63 -10.92 3.55
C ASP A 49 9.53 -11.73 4.86
N HIS A 50 10.60 -11.72 5.65
CA HIS A 50 10.64 -12.38 6.96
C HIS A 50 9.76 -11.70 8.02
N TYR A 51 9.12 -10.57 7.73
CA TYR A 51 8.13 -9.91 8.58
C TYR A 51 6.70 -10.14 8.09
N ASN A 52 6.50 -11.03 7.11
CA ASN A 52 5.22 -11.27 6.45
C ASN A 52 4.69 -10.03 5.70
N ARG A 53 5.58 -9.15 5.23
CA ARG A 53 5.24 -7.92 4.51
C ARG A 53 5.47 -8.11 3.02
N THR A 54 4.52 -7.65 2.22
CA THR A 54 4.58 -7.58 0.75
C THR A 54 5.03 -6.21 0.28
N GLY A 55 5.29 -6.05 -1.03
CA GLY A 55 5.52 -4.72 -1.63
C GLY A 55 4.43 -3.69 -1.30
N PHE A 56 3.17 -4.13 -1.15
CA PHE A 56 2.05 -3.26 -0.74
C PHE A 56 2.25 -2.65 0.65
N HIS A 57 2.78 -3.43 1.62
CA HIS A 57 3.11 -2.93 2.95
C HIS A 57 4.14 -1.81 2.88
N TYR A 58 5.21 -2.00 2.09
CA TYR A 58 6.27 -1.01 1.94
C TYR A 58 5.78 0.28 1.29
N ALA A 59 4.99 0.18 0.22
CA ALA A 59 4.42 1.35 -0.47
C ALA A 59 3.51 2.17 0.46
N CYS A 60 2.60 1.51 1.19
CA CYS A 60 1.72 2.19 2.14
C CYS A 60 2.51 2.80 3.31
N MET A 61 3.42 2.03 3.91
CA MET A 61 4.24 2.47 5.04
C MET A 61 5.11 3.69 4.72
N LYS A 62 5.52 3.85 3.45
CA LYS A 62 6.36 4.96 2.97
C LYS A 62 5.59 6.08 2.29
N GLY A 63 4.28 5.95 2.10
CA GLY A 63 3.44 7.03 1.59
C GLY A 63 3.45 7.15 0.07
N HIS A 64 3.90 6.12 -0.64
CA HIS A 64 4.07 6.16 -2.10
C HIS A 64 2.74 5.89 -2.79
N THR A 65 1.84 6.88 -2.77
CA THR A 65 0.43 6.74 -3.20
C THR A 65 0.27 6.31 -4.65
N GLU A 66 1.19 6.66 -5.54
CA GLU A 66 1.16 6.22 -6.94
C GLU A 66 1.42 4.72 -7.07
N ILE A 67 2.41 4.20 -6.34
CA ILE A 67 2.68 2.75 -6.27
C ILE A 67 1.48 2.04 -5.62
N VAL A 68 0.88 2.62 -4.57
CA VAL A 68 -0.33 2.06 -3.94
C VAL A 68 -1.47 1.93 -4.97
N LYS A 69 -1.69 2.92 -5.85
CA LYS A 69 -2.68 2.83 -6.92
C LYS A 69 -2.38 1.67 -7.88
N GLN A 70 -1.14 1.59 -8.38
CA GLN A 70 -0.71 0.51 -9.29
C GLN A 70 -0.93 -0.88 -8.68
N LEU A 71 -0.63 -1.05 -7.40
CA LEU A 71 -0.82 -2.34 -6.71
C LEU A 71 -2.31 -2.65 -6.47
N LEU A 72 -3.15 -1.66 -6.20
CA LEU A 72 -4.59 -1.87 -5.98
C LEU A 72 -5.35 -2.24 -7.26
N ASP A 73 -4.79 -1.94 -8.44
CA ASP A 73 -5.32 -2.37 -9.72
C ASP A 73 -5.11 -3.88 -9.98
N ARG A 74 -4.33 -4.56 -9.13
CA ARG A 74 -4.16 -6.01 -9.18
C ARG A 74 -5.16 -6.75 -8.30
N ASP A 75 -5.54 -7.95 -8.73
CA ASP A 75 -6.47 -8.83 -8.01
C ASP A 75 -5.79 -9.77 -7.00
N ASP A 76 -4.49 -10.00 -7.16
CA ASP A 76 -3.69 -10.86 -6.28
C ASP A 76 -3.15 -10.12 -5.04
N VAL A 77 -3.33 -8.80 -4.95
CA VAL A 77 -2.92 -8.00 -3.80
C VAL A 77 -3.96 -8.08 -2.67
N ASP A 78 -3.61 -8.78 -1.59
CA ASP A 78 -4.39 -8.77 -0.35
C ASP A 78 -4.07 -7.52 0.50
N VAL A 79 -5.00 -6.57 0.48
CA VAL A 79 -4.90 -5.31 1.23
C VAL A 79 -5.10 -5.48 2.74
N ASN A 80 -5.57 -6.64 3.19
CA ASN A 80 -5.81 -6.96 4.61
C ASN A 80 -4.79 -7.95 5.17
N LEU A 81 -3.80 -8.37 4.38
CA LEU A 81 -2.76 -9.28 4.85
C LEU A 81 -2.06 -8.65 6.06
N PRO A 82 -2.07 -9.30 7.25
CA PRO A 82 -1.35 -8.81 8.40
C PRO A 82 0.13 -9.18 8.31
N ASP A 83 1.00 -8.28 8.77
CA ASP A 83 2.40 -8.61 9.03
C ASP A 83 2.55 -9.49 10.29
N LYS A 84 3.77 -9.85 10.67
CA LYS A 84 4.04 -10.70 11.84
C LYS A 84 3.55 -10.13 13.17
N GLU A 85 3.33 -8.81 13.26
CA GLU A 85 2.80 -8.13 14.44
C GLU A 85 1.27 -7.99 14.38
N GLY A 86 0.62 -8.56 13.36
CA GLY A 86 -0.81 -8.43 13.14
C GLY A 86 -1.22 -7.13 12.46
N LEU A 87 -0.26 -6.36 11.92
CA LEU A 87 -0.51 -5.04 11.35
C LEU A 87 -0.69 -5.11 9.84
N THR A 88 -1.79 -4.57 9.33
CA THR A 88 -1.99 -4.38 7.88
C THR A 88 -1.11 -3.24 7.34
N ALA A 89 -0.96 -3.19 6.02
CA ALA A 89 -0.29 -2.09 5.33
C ALA A 89 -0.80 -0.69 5.72
N PHE A 90 -2.11 -0.53 5.92
CA PHE A 90 -2.70 0.73 6.38
C PHE A 90 -2.31 1.05 7.83
N ASN A 91 -2.26 0.05 8.71
CA ASN A 91 -1.80 0.25 10.09
C ASN A 91 -0.36 0.73 10.15
N LEU A 92 0.51 0.18 9.29
CA LEU A 92 1.89 0.63 9.16
C LEU A 92 1.98 2.07 8.62
N ALA A 93 1.13 2.45 7.66
CA ALA A 93 1.06 3.83 7.17
C ALA A 93 0.70 4.81 8.30
N CYS A 94 -0.32 4.49 9.11
CA CYS A 94 -0.68 5.29 10.28
C CYS A 94 0.47 5.37 11.29
N ALA A 95 1.22 4.30 11.52
CA ALA A 95 2.32 4.28 12.47
C ALA A 95 3.54 5.11 12.02
N GLN A 96 3.84 5.12 10.72
CA GLN A 96 5.08 5.72 10.20
C GLN A 96 4.91 7.14 9.65
N LEU A 97 3.79 7.43 9.00
CA LEU A 97 3.61 8.69 8.28
C LEU A 97 2.80 9.71 9.05
N TYR A 98 2.10 9.32 10.12
CA TYR A 98 1.08 10.15 10.71
C TYR A 98 1.54 11.58 11.03
N TYR A 99 2.57 11.74 11.86
CA TYR A 99 3.00 13.07 12.29
C TYR A 99 3.64 13.91 11.17
N SER A 100 4.01 13.28 10.06
CA SER A 100 4.69 13.94 8.95
C SER A 100 3.74 14.27 7.80
N SER A 101 2.76 13.40 7.54
CA SER A 101 2.01 13.32 6.29
C SER A 101 0.59 12.72 6.49
N PRO A 102 -0.33 13.38 7.23
CA PRO A 102 -1.70 12.88 7.43
C PRO A 102 -2.51 12.78 6.14
N SER A 103 -2.24 13.64 5.16
CA SER A 103 -2.94 13.67 3.87
C SER A 103 -2.68 12.39 3.07
N GLU A 104 -1.43 11.91 3.06
CA GLU A 104 -1.00 10.69 2.38
C GLU A 104 -1.62 9.46 3.04
N VAL A 105 -1.66 9.41 4.38
CA VAL A 105 -2.36 8.34 5.11
C VAL A 105 -3.84 8.31 4.74
N ALA A 106 -4.49 9.48 4.68
CA ALA A 106 -5.89 9.56 4.29
C ALA A 106 -6.13 9.20 2.82
N GLU A 107 -5.22 9.55 1.91
CA GLU A 107 -5.29 9.12 0.51
C GLU A 107 -5.18 7.59 0.41
N ILE A 108 -4.19 6.98 1.06
CA ILE A 108 -4.02 5.51 1.12
C ILE A 108 -5.27 4.84 1.66
N GLY A 109 -5.79 5.32 2.80
CA GLY A 109 -7.01 4.78 3.39
C GLY A 109 -8.22 4.91 2.46
N GLY A 110 -8.34 6.03 1.75
CA GLY A 110 -9.39 6.24 0.75
C GLY A 110 -9.29 5.29 -0.44
N LEU A 111 -8.09 5.06 -0.94
CA LEU A 111 -7.81 4.10 -2.02
C LEU A 111 -8.17 2.66 -1.59
N ILE A 112 -7.77 2.24 -0.39
CA ILE A 112 -8.06 0.90 0.15
C ILE A 112 -9.59 0.72 0.35
N CYS A 113 -10.27 1.71 0.93
CA CYS A 113 -11.73 1.67 1.10
C CYS A 113 -12.46 1.55 -0.26
N LYS A 114 -11.97 2.26 -1.28
CA LYS A 114 -12.51 2.18 -2.63
C LYS A 114 -12.35 0.77 -3.21
N ARG A 115 -11.17 0.16 -3.07
CA ARG A 115 -10.89 -1.20 -3.57
C ARG A 115 -11.75 -2.26 -2.90
N ARG A 116 -11.89 -2.16 -1.57
CA ARG A 116 -12.66 -3.12 -0.75
C ARG A 116 -14.18 -2.93 -0.89
N SER A 117 -14.64 -1.81 -1.44
CA SER A 117 -16.03 -1.35 -1.32
C SER A 117 -16.52 -1.26 0.15
N THR A 118 -15.60 -1.09 1.10
CA THR A 118 -15.91 -1.06 2.55
C THR A 118 -16.08 0.35 3.06
N HIS A 119 -16.79 0.49 4.18
CA HIS A 119 -16.86 1.77 4.88
C HIS A 119 -15.53 2.06 5.59
N PRO A 120 -15.06 3.34 5.69
CA PRO A 120 -13.76 3.60 6.29
C PRO A 120 -13.67 3.25 7.77
N SER A 121 -14.81 3.21 8.48
CA SER A 121 -14.87 2.73 9.86
C SER A 121 -14.42 1.27 10.00
N GLU A 122 -14.68 0.41 9.01
CA GLU A 122 -14.23 -0.98 9.03
C GLU A 122 -12.71 -1.10 8.85
N LEU A 123 -12.11 -0.23 8.03
CA LEU A 123 -10.66 -0.12 7.90
C LEU A 123 -10.02 0.43 9.19
N MET A 124 -10.75 1.28 9.91
CA MET A 124 -10.28 1.91 11.14
C MET A 124 -10.39 1.01 12.36
N ASN A 125 -11.37 0.11 12.40
CA ASN A 125 -11.55 -0.82 13.52
C ASN A 125 -10.43 -1.86 13.64
N SER A 126 -9.71 -2.13 12.55
CA SER A 126 -8.50 -2.97 12.56
C SER A 126 -7.24 -2.19 12.94
N ALA A 127 -7.36 -0.94 13.38
CA ALA A 127 -6.20 -0.14 13.69
C ALA A 127 -5.64 -0.34 15.09
N PRO A 128 -4.31 -0.21 15.24
CA PRO A 128 -3.67 -0.54 16.49
C PRO A 128 -4.05 0.47 17.57
N THR A 129 -4.17 -0.01 18.81
CA THR A 129 -4.56 0.78 19.98
C THR A 129 -3.59 1.92 20.32
N TYR A 130 -2.37 1.90 19.77
CA TYR A 130 -1.37 2.95 19.95
C TYR A 130 -1.57 4.17 19.05
N VAL A 131 -2.48 4.10 18.07
CA VAL A 131 -2.79 5.23 17.20
C VAL A 131 -3.80 6.15 17.90
N ASP A 132 -3.50 7.45 17.95
CA ASP A 132 -4.33 8.45 18.62
C ASP A 132 -5.79 8.40 18.10
N PRO A 133 -6.81 8.17 18.96
CA PRO A 133 -8.20 8.14 18.54
C PRO A 133 -8.65 9.41 17.80
N LYS A 134 -8.13 10.58 18.19
CA LYS A 134 -8.46 11.86 17.54
C LYS A 134 -7.90 11.94 16.13
N LEU A 135 -6.72 11.35 15.90
CA LEU A 135 -6.20 11.17 14.56
C LEU A 135 -7.12 10.27 13.75
N MET A 136 -7.59 9.18 14.34
CA MET A 136 -8.40 8.24 13.59
C MET A 136 -9.71 8.87 13.11
N GLU A 137 -10.27 9.77 13.92
CA GLU A 137 -11.38 10.64 13.51
C GLU A 137 -11.00 11.59 12.36
N GLU A 138 -9.81 12.18 12.37
CA GLU A 138 -9.33 13.08 11.30
C GLU A 138 -9.18 12.36 9.97
N ILE A 139 -8.49 11.21 9.93
CA ILE A 139 -8.34 10.40 8.72
C ILE A 139 -9.71 9.94 8.22
N GLN A 140 -10.59 9.49 9.13
CA GLN A 140 -11.96 9.12 8.79
C GLN A 140 -12.74 10.27 8.13
N ALA A 141 -12.60 11.50 8.67
CA ALA A 141 -13.24 12.68 8.12
C ALA A 141 -12.70 13.03 6.72
N ILE A 142 -11.38 12.94 6.51
CA ILE A 142 -10.75 13.20 5.21
C ILE A 142 -11.23 12.18 4.17
N ILE A 143 -11.21 10.87 4.49
CA ILE A 143 -11.67 9.82 3.58
C ILE A 143 -13.15 10.04 3.21
N SER A 144 -13.99 10.38 4.19
CA SER A 144 -15.41 10.63 3.97
C SER A 144 -15.63 11.83 3.03
N SER A 145 -14.84 12.90 3.20
CA SER A 145 -14.87 14.08 2.33
C SER A 145 -14.45 13.77 0.89
N LEU A 146 -13.39 12.96 0.71
CA LEU A 146 -12.90 12.53 -0.61
C LEU A 146 -13.96 11.72 -1.37
N ARG A 147 -14.68 10.81 -0.70
CA ARG A 147 -15.79 10.05 -1.31
C ARG A 147 -16.91 10.98 -1.80
N GLY A 148 -17.29 11.98 -1.00
CA GLY A 148 -18.33 12.95 -1.36
C GLY A 148 -17.99 13.80 -2.59
N LYS A 149 -16.70 14.10 -2.83
CA LYS A 149 -16.24 14.81 -4.03
C LYS A 149 -16.29 13.93 -5.28
N GLN A 150 -15.89 12.65 -5.18
CA GLN A 150 -15.89 11.74 -6.32
C GLN A 150 -17.32 11.39 -6.81
N GLN A 151 -18.29 11.23 -5.90
CA GLN A 151 -19.69 10.98 -6.28
C GLN A 151 -20.35 12.17 -7.01
N LYS A 152 -19.92 13.40 -6.74
CA LYS A 152 -20.39 14.61 -7.44
C LYS A 152 -19.78 14.75 -8.84
N SER A 153 -18.55 14.28 -9.04
CA SER A 153 -17.88 14.30 -10.35
C SER A 153 -18.41 13.24 -11.32
N ALA A 154 -18.91 12.10 -10.82
CA ALA A 154 -19.46 11.02 -11.65
C ALA A 154 -20.93 11.26 -12.10
N ARG A 155 -21.56 12.35 -11.64
CA ARG A 155 -22.96 12.72 -11.96
C ARG A 155 -23.06 13.93 -12.91
N LYS A 156 -21.93 14.40 -13.45
CA LYS A 156 -21.85 15.39 -14.53
C LYS A 156 -21.40 14.69 -15.80
#